data_AF-A0A2E4VCC7-F1
#
_entry.id   AF-A0A2E4VCC7-F1
#
_cell.length_a   1.000
_cell.length_b   1.000
_cell.length_c   1.000
_cell.angle_alpha   90.00
_cell.angle_beta   90.00
_cell.angle_gamma   90.00
#
_symmetry.space_group_name_H-M   'P 1'
#
loop_
_entity.id
_entity.type
_entity.pdbx_description
1 polymer ?
#
loop_
_entity_poly.entity_id
_entity_poly.type
_entity_poly.pdbx_seq_one_letter_code
_entity_poly.pdbx_strand_id
1 'polypeptide(L)' 'MLRKIIDYIEYSKTEKGWTSKKVHDEGQSLMKHEIAEGEIEAIEAGKRPDWTLLGLPEIRVNGDVFKNEGEL' A
#
# COMPACT_ATOMS: atom_id res chain seq x y z
N MET A 1 21.52 -10.17 8.11
CA MET A 1 20.47 -10.04 7.08
C MET A 1 19.83 -8.67 7.28
N LEU A 2 20.02 -7.73 6.36
CA LEU A 2 19.24 -6.49 6.39
C LEU A 2 17.77 -6.87 6.22
N ARG A 3 16.91 -6.40 7.14
CA ARG A 3 15.47 -6.48 6.97
C ARG A 3 15.15 -5.75 5.66
N LYS A 4 14.55 -6.45 4.68
CA LYS A 4 14.07 -5.81 3.46
C LYS A 4 13.03 -4.77 3.87
N ILE A 5 13.41 -3.50 3.82
CA ILE A 5 12.50 -2.39 4.08
C ILE A 5 11.49 -2.40 2.92
N ILE A 6 10.20 -2.26 3.24
CA ILE A 6 9.17 -2.04 2.22
C ILE A 6 9.24 -0.55 1.91
N ASP A 7 9.46 -0.18 0.65
CA ASP A 7 9.43 1.23 0.26
C ASP A 7 8.00 1.71 0.18
N TYR A 8 7.21 1.03 -0.65
CA TYR A 8 5.81 1.38 -0.82
C TYR A 8 4.92 0.17 -1.06
N ILE A 9 3.64 0.35 -0.76
CA ILE A 9 2.56 -0.56 -1.14
C ILE A 9 1.73 0.16 -2.17
N GLU A 10 1.53 -0.47 -3.32
CA GLU A 10 0.67 0.09 -4.36
C GLU A 10 -0.64 -0.69 -4.43
N TYR A 11 -1.73 0.04 -4.25
CA TYR A 11 -3.09 -0.41 -4.53
C TYR A 11 -3.50 0.13 -5.89
N SER A 12 -4.06 -0.74 -6.74
CA SER A 12 -4.55 -0.36 -8.06
C SER A 12 -6.00 -0.81 -8.20
N LYS A 13 -6.89 0.13 -8.52
CA LYS A 13 -8.31 -0.13 -8.82
C LYS A 13 -8.44 -0.38 -10.32
N THR A 14 -8.76 -1.62 -10.68
CA THR A 14 -8.99 -2.04 -12.07
C THR A 14 -10.48 -2.31 -12.29
N GLU A 15 -10.91 -2.48 -13.55
CA GLU A 15 -12.28 -2.89 -13.89
C GLU A 15 -12.67 -4.25 -13.27
N LYS A 16 -11.68 -5.08 -12.92
CA LYS A 16 -11.88 -6.40 -12.30
C LYS A 16 -11.86 -6.35 -10.76
N GLY A 17 -11.69 -5.15 -10.18
CA GLY A 17 -11.57 -4.95 -8.74
C GLY A 17 -10.19 -4.42 -8.33
N TRP A 18 -9.94 -4.44 -7.03
CA TRP A 18 -8.70 -3.94 -6.44
C TRP A 18 -7.59 -5.00 -6.49
N THR A 19 -6.37 -4.51 -6.73
CA THR A 19 -5.14 -5.31 -6.65
C THR A 19 -4.14 -4.57 -5.78
N SER A 20 -3.22 -5.31 -5.14
CA SER A 20 -2.18 -4.70 -4.33
C SER A 20 -0.85 -5.43 -4.47
N LYS A 21 0.24 -4.67 -4.34
CA LYS A 21 1.61 -5.20 -4.39
C LYS A 21 2.51 -4.45 -3.41
N LYS A 22 3.43 -5.19 -2.80
CA LYS A 22 4.52 -4.67 -1.95
C LYS A 22 5.75 -4.46 -2.81
N VAL A 23 6.36 -3.29 -2.68
CA VAL A 23 7.58 -2.92 -3.40
C VAL A 23 8.70 -2.68 -2.41
N HIS A 24 9.85 -3.29 -2.67
CA HIS A 24 11.08 -3.15 -1.88
C HIS A 24 12.13 -2.37 -2.66
N ASP A 25 13.04 -1.71 -1.95
CA ASP A 25 14.13 -0.92 -2.52
C ASP A 25 14.97 -1.74 -3.50
N GLU A 26 15.49 -1.02 -4.49
CA GLU A 26 16.08 -1.49 -5.75
C GLU A 26 15.10 -1.93 -6.86
N GLY A 27 13.77 -1.76 -6.70
CA GLY A 27 12.79 -2.12 -7.76
C GLY A 27 12.79 -3.61 -8.13
N GLN A 28 13.49 -4.44 -7.35
CA GLN A 28 13.80 -5.83 -7.67
C GLN A 28 12.76 -6.83 -7.15
N SER A 29 11.90 -6.44 -6.22
CA SER A 29 10.96 -7.37 -5.59
C SER A 29 9.56 -6.78 -5.49
N LEU A 30 8.70 -7.21 -6.41
CA LEU A 30 7.25 -7.03 -6.38
C LEU A 30 6.63 -8.29 -5.80
N MET A 31 6.06 -8.22 -4.60
CA MET A 31 5.28 -9.31 -4.03
C MET A 31 3.79 -8.96 -4.12
N LYS A 32 2.99 -9.84 -4.73
CA LYS A 32 1.54 -9.68 -4.74
C LYS A 32 1.03 -9.77 -3.30
N HIS A 33 0.29 -8.76 -2.88
CA HIS A 33 -0.38 -8.75 -1.58
C HIS A 33 -1.85 -9.10 -1.79
N GLU A 34 -2.36 -10.02 -0.98
CA GLU A 34 -3.78 -10.32 -0.94
C GLU A 34 -4.45 -9.27 -0.07
N ILE A 35 -5.43 -8.59 -0.64
CA ILE A 35 -6.13 -7.49 0.03
C ILE A 35 -7.03 -8.10 1.09
N ALA A 36 -6.76 -7.79 2.36
CA ALA A 36 -7.61 -8.18 3.46
C ALA A 36 -8.91 -7.35 3.48
N GLU A 37 -9.95 -7.94 4.06
CA GLU A 37 -11.22 -7.27 4.33
C GLU A 37 -10.96 -6.02 5.20
N GLY A 38 -11.49 -4.85 4.78
CA GLY A 38 -11.28 -3.57 5.45
C GLY A 38 -10.13 -2.71 4.91
N GLU A 39 -9.17 -3.25 4.15
CA GLU A 39 -8.10 -2.42 3.57
C GLU A 39 -8.63 -1.41 2.55
N ILE A 40 -9.56 -1.86 1.71
CA ILE A 40 -10.19 -1.01 0.69
C ILE A 40 -11.07 0.04 1.35
N GLU A 41 -11.84 -0.32 2.36
CA GLU A 41 -12.68 0.61 3.09
C GLU A 41 -11.84 1.70 3.75
N ALA A 42 -10.67 1.35 4.30
CA ALA A 42 -9.73 2.33 4.84
C ALA A 42 -9.24 3.28 3.73
N ILE A 43 -8.75 2.76 2.61
CA ILE A 43 -8.23 3.56 1.50
C ILE A 43 -9.31 4.49 0.92
N GLU A 44 -10.52 3.98 0.70
CA GLU A 44 -11.64 4.76 0.18
C GLU A 44 -12.13 5.81 1.19
N ALA A 45 -11.96 5.55 2.49
CA ALA A 45 -12.19 6.53 3.56
C ALA A 45 -11.02 7.49 3.80
N GLY A 46 -9.98 7.49 2.94
CA GLY A 46 -8.80 8.35 3.13
C GLY A 46 -7.94 7.96 4.34
N LYS A 47 -8.13 6.74 4.86
CA LYS A 47 -7.41 6.19 6.01
C LYS A 47 -6.38 5.16 5.60
N ARG A 48 -5.28 5.16 6.36
CA ARG A 48 -4.21 4.18 6.22
C ARG A 48 -4.66 2.79 6.72
N PRO A 49 -4.46 1.69 5.98
CA PRO A 49 -4.77 0.34 6.45
C PRO A 49 -3.90 -0.08 7.65
N ASP A 50 -4.49 -0.73 8.65
CA ASP A 50 -3.84 -0.99 9.95
C ASP A 50 -2.54 -1.81 9.85
N TRP A 51 -2.49 -2.80 8.96
CA TRP A 51 -1.31 -3.65 8.81
C TRP A 51 -0.09 -2.89 8.27
N THR A 52 -0.31 -1.72 7.66
CA THR A 52 0.75 -0.85 7.12
C THR A 52 1.30 0.14 8.15
N LEU A 53 0.80 0.12 9.39
CA LEU A 53 1.32 0.96 10.48
C LEU A 53 2.72 0.52 10.94
N LEU A 54 3.02 -0.79 10.82
CA LEU A 54 4.33 -1.34 11.13
C LEU A 54 5.32 -1.04 10.00
N GLY A 55 6.32 -0.20 10.29
CA GLY A 55 7.36 0.20 9.34
C GLY A 55 6.98 1.37 8.43
N LEU A 56 5.73 1.84 8.49
CA LEU A 56 5.20 3.01 7.75
C LEU A 56 5.67 3.11 6.28
N PRO A 57 5.51 2.07 5.45
CA PRO A 57 5.81 2.19 4.02
C PRO A 57 5.00 3.32 3.36
N GLU A 58 5.51 3.94 2.31
CA GLU A 58 4.69 4.81 1.49
C GLU A 58 3.50 4.02 0.92
N ILE A 59 2.33 4.65 0.78
CA ILE A 59 1.18 4.02 0.13
C ILE A 59 0.95 4.76 -1.18
N ARG A 60 0.71 4.00 -2.24
CA ARG A 60 0.28 4.55 -3.54
C ARG A 60 -1.07 3.97 -3.93
N VAL A 61 -1.91 4.81 -4.51
CA VAL A 61 -3.20 4.41 -5.08
C VAL A 61 -3.21 4.83 -6.54
N ASN A 62 -3.27 3.86 -7.45
CA ASN A 62 -3.20 4.09 -8.90
C ASN A 62 -1.97 4.90 -9.37
N GLY A 63 -0.86 4.79 -8.64
CA GLY A 63 0.39 5.52 -8.93
C GLY A 63 0.55 6.84 -8.15
N ASP A 64 -0.52 7.37 -7.57
CA ASP A 64 -0.48 8.58 -6.75
C ASP A 64 -0.12 8.26 -5.29
N VAL A 65 0.70 9.10 -4.67
CA VAL A 65 1.03 8.97 -3.24
C VAL A 65 -0.23 9.22 -2.41
N PHE A 66 -0.65 8.20 -1.67
CA PHE A 66 -1.75 8.28 -0.73
C PHE A 66 -1.35 9.13 0.47
N LYS A 67 -2.19 10.10 0.80
CA LYS A 67 -2.05 10.93 1.99
C LYS A 67 -3.18 10.59 2.95
N ASN A 68 -2.82 10.29 4.19
CA ASN A 68 -3.82 10.02 5.22
C ASN A 68 -4.59 11.31 5.54
N GLU A 69 -5.88 11.18 5.82
CA GLU A 69 -6.73 12.30 6.24
C GLU A 69 -6.16 12.89 7.56
N GLY A 70 -5.46 14.03 7.47
CA GLY A 70 -4.77 14.68 8.59
C GLY A 70 -3.29 15.00 8.37
N GLU A 71 -2.66 14.47 7.32
CA GLU A 71 -1.30 14.88 6.92
C GLU A 71 -1.37 16.07 5.94
N LEU A 72 -1.07 17.27 6.46
CA LEU A 72 -0.87 18.52 5.71
C LEU A 72 0.46 18.50 4.94
#